data_AF-A0A523SK04-F1
#
_entry.id   AF-A0A523SK04-F1
#
_cell.length_a   1.000
_cell.length_b   1.000
_cell.length_c   1.000
_cell.angle_alpha   90.00
_cell.angle_beta   90.00
_cell.angle_gamma   90.00
#
_symmetry.space_group_name_H-M   'P 1'
#
loop_
_entity.id
_entity.type
_entity.pdbx_description
1 polymer ?
#
loop_
_entity_poly.entity_id
_entity_poly.type
_entity_poly.pdbx_seq_one_letter_code
_entity_poly.pdbx_strand_id
1 'polypeptide(L)'
;MEIDLLGTKHEAAINSQGKIESSAQATSAEGTISLYIDKDTIILDKDGELIQLIQATIDPNPPPPPEDANKVGPVYDLAPQGATFNPPIKLTLTYDPKELPEGLTEKDVYIACYEDGKWEMLRYKQVDTERHEVTTRIDHFARYAVLIPSKESTPIPAPEPGTTSVVDRVDVVYFHRTNRCRSCIYAETGIRYTLETYFQKELSSGKLTFKSVDVQDASNAAIVKKYGAYTSQLFINTVIGDTERIEDVTEIWLFIGNDEAFCHVVRTKIAKALEGAG
;
A
#
# COMPACT_ATOMS: atom_id res chain seq x y z
N MET A 1 -18.48 -14.04 12.92
CA MET A 1 -17.27 -13.56 13.62
C MET A 1 -17.57 -12.16 14.14
N GLU A 2 -17.28 -11.89 15.42
CA GLU A 2 -17.42 -10.56 16.02
C GLU A 2 -16.17 -9.72 15.72
N ILE A 3 -16.35 -8.42 15.46
CA ILE A 3 -15.28 -7.45 15.30
C ILE A 3 -15.53 -6.33 16.32
N ASP A 4 -14.70 -6.25 17.34
CA ASP A 4 -14.75 -5.23 18.38
C ASP A 4 -13.65 -4.18 18.14
N LEU A 5 -14.07 -2.97 17.74
CA LEU A 5 -13.18 -1.82 17.58
C LEU A 5 -13.43 -0.81 18.69
N LEU A 6 -12.54 -0.81 19.70
CA LEU A 6 -12.61 0.11 20.84
C LEU A 6 -13.95 0.03 21.62
N GLY A 7 -14.52 -1.17 21.77
CA GLY A 7 -15.81 -1.41 22.41
C GLY A 7 -17.01 -1.33 21.45
N THR A 8 -16.78 -0.95 20.18
CA THR A 8 -17.83 -0.92 19.15
C THR A 8 -17.87 -2.26 18.43
N LYS A 9 -18.94 -3.02 18.65
CA LYS A 9 -19.12 -4.36 18.09
C LYS A 9 -19.78 -4.35 16.71
N HIS A 10 -19.23 -5.14 15.81
CA HIS A 10 -19.75 -5.43 14.48
C HIS A 10 -19.75 -6.94 14.24
N GLU A 11 -20.53 -7.40 13.26
CA GLU A 11 -20.58 -8.82 12.88
C GLU A 11 -20.18 -9.00 11.41
N ALA A 12 -19.39 -10.03 11.15
CA ALA A 12 -19.05 -10.49 9.81
C ALA A 12 -19.46 -11.96 9.62
N ALA A 13 -20.12 -12.23 8.49
CA ALA A 13 -20.50 -13.58 8.07
C ALA A 13 -19.27 -14.35 7.57
N ILE A 14 -18.96 -15.46 8.23
CA ILE A 14 -17.81 -16.32 7.94
C ILE A 14 -18.29 -17.77 7.86
N ASN A 15 -17.80 -18.51 6.87
CA ASN A 15 -18.14 -19.92 6.71
C ASN A 15 -17.19 -20.84 7.51
N SER A 16 -17.44 -22.15 7.45
CA SER A 16 -16.65 -23.17 8.17
C SER A 16 -15.19 -23.29 7.72
N GLN A 17 -14.79 -22.63 6.62
CA GLN A 17 -13.42 -22.61 6.10
C GLN A 17 -12.68 -21.30 6.43
N GLY A 18 -13.27 -20.43 7.25
CA GLY A 18 -12.68 -19.13 7.61
C GLY A 18 -12.86 -18.08 6.52
N LYS A 19 -13.71 -18.33 5.53
CA LYS A 19 -13.92 -17.44 4.39
C LYS A 19 -15.09 -16.49 4.65
N ILE A 20 -14.87 -15.21 4.39
CA ILE A 20 -15.88 -14.14 4.51
C ILE A 20 -16.92 -14.27 3.41
N GLU A 21 -18.19 -14.38 3.79
CA GLU A 21 -19.30 -14.62 2.86
C GLU A 21 -19.78 -13.34 2.15
N SER A 22 -19.66 -12.21 2.84
CA SER A 22 -20.00 -10.86 2.35
C SER A 22 -19.00 -9.85 2.90
N SER A 23 -18.63 -8.86 2.09
CA SER A 23 -17.72 -7.80 2.54
C SER A 23 -18.24 -7.13 3.82
N ALA A 24 -17.35 -6.92 4.78
CA ALA A 24 -17.68 -6.33 6.07
C ALA A 24 -16.90 -5.02 6.26
N GLN A 25 -17.58 -4.01 6.80
CA GLN A 25 -16.97 -2.76 7.24
C GLN A 25 -17.24 -2.61 8.72
N ALA A 26 -16.18 -2.45 9.51
CA ALA A 26 -16.26 -2.19 10.94
C ALA A 26 -15.53 -0.87 11.22
N THR A 27 -16.17 0.00 12.01
CA THR A 27 -15.62 1.31 12.38
C THR A 27 -15.87 1.56 13.88
N SER A 28 -14.86 2.06 14.59
CA SER A 28 -15.01 2.48 15.99
C SER A 28 -15.99 3.66 16.14
N ALA A 29 -16.59 3.85 17.31
CA ALA A 29 -17.55 4.93 17.57
C ALA A 29 -17.05 6.34 17.18
N GLU A 30 -15.77 6.62 17.47
CA GLU A 30 -15.13 7.91 17.16
C GLU A 30 -14.56 7.98 15.73
N GLY A 31 -14.71 6.91 14.93
CA GLY A 31 -14.20 6.85 13.57
C GLY A 31 -12.67 6.74 13.44
N THR A 32 -11.94 6.58 14.55
CA THR A 32 -10.47 6.68 14.56
C THR A 32 -9.76 5.46 13.98
N ILE A 33 -10.42 4.31 13.99
CA ILE A 33 -10.01 3.07 13.32
C ILE A 33 -11.18 2.47 12.55
N SER A 34 -10.91 2.03 11.32
CA SER A 34 -11.83 1.25 10.51
C SER A 34 -11.11 0.07 9.84
N LEU A 35 -11.81 -1.07 9.78
CA LEU A 35 -11.41 -2.25 9.02
C LEU A 35 -12.41 -2.49 7.90
N TYR A 36 -11.89 -2.76 6.70
CA TYR A 36 -12.70 -3.22 5.58
C TYR A 36 -12.17 -4.56 5.08
N ILE A 37 -13.04 -5.57 5.15
CA ILE A 37 -12.74 -6.95 4.83
C ILE A 37 -13.53 -7.30 3.57
N ASP A 38 -12.82 -7.61 2.48
CA ASP A 38 -13.44 -8.02 1.23
C ASP A 38 -14.16 -9.38 1.38
N LYS A 39 -15.17 -9.58 0.54
CA LYS A 39 -15.76 -10.90 0.35
C LYS A 39 -14.67 -11.87 -0.12
N ASP A 40 -14.81 -13.14 0.26
CA ASP A 40 -13.91 -14.23 -0.09
C ASP A 40 -12.54 -14.20 0.62
N THR A 41 -12.30 -13.24 1.52
CA THR A 41 -11.13 -13.23 2.39
C THR A 41 -11.15 -14.37 3.39
N ILE A 42 -10.05 -15.12 3.45
CA ILE A 42 -9.81 -16.17 4.43
C ILE A 42 -9.12 -15.54 5.64
N ILE A 43 -9.68 -15.80 6.82
CA ILE A 43 -9.21 -15.30 8.10
C ILE A 43 -9.01 -16.51 9.03
N LEU A 44 -7.76 -16.77 9.40
CA LEU A 44 -7.38 -17.89 10.25
C LEU A 44 -6.41 -17.42 11.32
N ASP A 45 -6.41 -18.08 12.48
CA ASP A 45 -5.40 -17.86 13.51
C ASP A 45 -4.06 -18.52 13.15
N LYS A 46 -3.09 -18.41 14.05
CA LYS A 46 -1.74 -18.97 13.88
C LYS A 46 -1.72 -20.50 13.69
N ASP A 47 -2.74 -21.20 14.20
CA ASP A 47 -2.87 -22.65 14.16
C ASP A 47 -3.71 -23.11 12.95
N GLY A 48 -4.21 -22.16 12.15
CA GLY A 48 -5.08 -22.42 10.99
C GLY A 48 -6.55 -22.60 11.35
N GLU A 49 -6.94 -22.22 12.57
CA GLU A 49 -8.29 -22.35 13.10
C GLU A 49 -9.12 -21.06 12.90
N LEU A 50 -10.43 -21.19 13.08
CA LEU A 50 -11.37 -20.08 12.86
C LEU A 50 -11.26 -19.02 13.95
N ILE A 51 -11.10 -17.77 13.52
CA ILE A 51 -11.19 -16.61 14.42
C ILE A 51 -12.66 -16.28 14.69
N GLN A 52 -13.01 -16.27 15.98
CA GLN A 52 -14.36 -15.91 16.43
C GLN A 52 -14.51 -14.43 16.77
N LEU A 53 -13.41 -13.79 17.21
CA LEU A 53 -13.36 -12.41 17.66
C LEU A 53 -12.10 -11.73 17.13
N ILE A 54 -12.30 -10.61 16.45
CA ILE A 54 -11.26 -9.62 16.15
C ILE A 54 -11.40 -8.51 17.18
N GLN A 55 -10.32 -8.13 17.84
CA GLN A 55 -10.33 -7.03 18.80
C GLN A 55 -9.25 -6.00 18.46
N ALA A 56 -9.63 -4.72 18.42
CA ALA A 56 -8.69 -3.61 18.33
C ALA A 56 -8.76 -2.77 19.61
N THR A 57 -7.61 -2.54 20.23
CA THR A 57 -7.46 -1.72 21.45
C THR A 57 -6.37 -0.66 21.26
N ILE A 58 -6.39 0.40 22.06
CA ILE A 58 -5.27 1.35 22.13
C ILE A 58 -4.23 0.78 23.08
N ASP A 59 -2.98 0.69 22.64
CA ASP A 59 -1.87 0.28 23.49
C ASP A 59 -1.61 1.38 24.54
N PRO A 60 -1.79 1.11 25.85
CA PRO A 60 -1.58 2.10 26.90
C PRO A 60 -0.09 2.40 27.13
N ASN A 61 0.82 1.57 26.63
CA ASN A 61 2.27 1.75 26.73
C ASN A 61 2.93 1.53 25.37
N PRO A 62 2.66 2.41 24.38
CA PRO A 62 3.05 2.19 23.01
C PRO A 62 4.58 2.23 22.84
N PRO A 63 5.16 1.37 21.98
CA PRO A 63 6.58 1.43 21.64
C PRO A 63 6.97 2.84 21.16
N PRO A 64 8.19 3.32 21.47
CA PRO A 64 8.69 4.57 20.92
C PRO A 64 8.74 4.49 19.39
N PRO A 65 8.51 5.60 18.66
CA PRO A 65 8.70 5.60 17.21
C PRO A 65 10.21 5.44 16.88
N PRO A 66 10.54 5.07 15.63
CA PRO A 66 11.92 5.14 15.14
C PRO A 66 12.52 6.55 15.29
N GLU A 67 13.85 6.65 15.39
CA GLU A 67 14.53 7.96 15.56
C GLU A 67 14.22 8.95 14.42
N ASP A 68 13.99 8.44 13.21
CA ASP A 68 13.69 9.19 11.99
C ASP A 68 12.20 9.45 11.75
N ALA A 69 11.33 9.16 12.73
CA ALA A 69 9.88 9.33 12.60
C ALA A 69 9.20 9.83 13.88
N ASN A 70 8.08 10.54 13.71
CA ASN A 70 7.17 10.91 14.79
C ASN A 70 5.88 10.10 14.67
N LYS A 71 5.27 9.74 15.82
CA LYS A 71 3.89 9.24 15.87
C LYS A 71 2.91 10.40 15.77
N VAL A 72 1.85 10.21 15.00
CA VAL A 72 0.77 11.19 14.77
C VAL A 72 -0.57 10.51 15.06
N GLY A 73 -0.77 10.14 16.32
CA GLY A 73 -1.94 9.37 16.78
C GLY A 73 -1.60 8.17 17.69
N PRO A 74 -2.64 7.44 18.14
CA PRO A 74 -2.49 6.28 19.02
C PRO A 74 -1.89 5.07 18.29
N VAL A 75 -1.38 4.11 19.07
CA VAL A 75 -1.00 2.78 18.58
C VAL A 75 -2.16 1.83 18.83
N TYR A 76 -2.62 1.18 17.77
CA TYR A 76 -3.68 0.18 17.84
C TYR A 76 -3.07 -1.22 17.90
N ASP A 77 -3.42 -2.00 18.92
CA ASP A 77 -3.08 -3.42 19.03
C ASP A 77 -4.28 -4.24 18.55
N LEU A 78 -4.10 -4.97 17.44
CA LEU A 78 -5.11 -5.87 16.89
C LEU A 78 -4.82 -7.31 17.34
N ALA A 79 -5.84 -8.00 17.80
CA ALA A 79 -5.77 -9.36 18.34
C ALA A 79 -6.81 -10.28 17.68
N PRO A 80 -6.57 -11.61 17.63
CA PRO A 80 -5.44 -12.33 18.23
C PRO A 80 -4.13 -12.28 17.42
N GLN A 81 -2.99 -12.20 18.11
CA GLN A 81 -1.67 -12.18 17.45
C GLN A 81 -1.41 -13.47 16.65
N GLY A 82 -0.82 -13.31 15.46
CA GLY A 82 -0.53 -14.41 14.54
C GLY A 82 -1.68 -14.82 13.61
N ALA A 83 -2.82 -14.13 13.67
CA ALA A 83 -3.84 -14.26 12.66
C ALA A 83 -3.36 -13.76 11.30
N THR A 84 -3.88 -14.34 10.22
CA THR A 84 -3.55 -13.95 8.84
C THR A 84 -4.81 -13.71 8.01
N PHE A 85 -4.65 -12.88 6.98
CA PHE A 85 -5.69 -12.53 6.02
C PHE A 85 -5.25 -12.83 4.60
N ASN A 86 -6.11 -13.51 3.83
CA ASN A 86 -5.85 -13.76 2.43
C ASN A 86 -7.13 -13.61 1.58
N PRO A 87 -7.26 -12.55 0.75
CA PRO A 87 -6.28 -11.47 0.53
C PRO A 87 -6.16 -10.50 1.72
N PRO A 88 -5.14 -9.60 1.73
CA PRO A 88 -4.99 -8.55 2.72
C PRO A 88 -6.24 -7.66 2.84
N ILE A 89 -6.56 -7.23 4.06
CA ILE A 89 -7.71 -6.36 4.36
C ILE A 89 -7.26 -4.89 4.42
N LYS A 90 -8.19 -3.94 4.35
CA LYS A 90 -7.85 -2.52 4.50
C LYS A 90 -7.97 -2.10 5.96
N LEU A 91 -6.94 -1.38 6.42
CA LEU A 91 -6.92 -0.68 7.69
C LEU A 91 -6.89 0.82 7.41
N THR A 92 -7.85 1.55 7.96
CA THR A 92 -7.90 3.01 7.89
C THR A 92 -7.76 3.58 9.30
N LEU A 93 -6.81 4.49 9.47
CA LEU A 93 -6.56 5.21 10.71
C LEU A 93 -6.69 6.72 10.47
N THR A 94 -7.25 7.44 11.44
CA THR A 94 -7.26 8.91 11.43
C THR A 94 -5.98 9.46 12.05
N TYR A 95 -5.64 10.71 11.71
CA TYR A 95 -4.55 11.47 12.31
C TYR A 95 -5.00 12.92 12.58
N ASP A 96 -4.36 13.62 13.53
CA ASP A 96 -4.62 15.05 13.76
C ASP A 96 -3.65 15.89 12.91
N PRO A 97 -4.14 16.73 11.99
CA PRO A 97 -3.30 17.64 11.21
C PRO A 97 -2.40 18.56 12.05
N LYS A 98 -2.77 18.83 13.30
CA LYS A 98 -2.01 19.69 14.22
C LYS A 98 -0.78 19.02 14.81
N GLU A 99 -0.72 17.69 14.76
CA GLU A 99 0.42 16.90 15.24
C GLU A 99 1.53 16.77 14.16
N LEU A 100 1.30 17.29 12.94
CA LEU A 100 2.32 17.25 11.90
C LEU A 100 3.47 18.21 12.19
N PRO A 101 4.73 17.77 12.05
CA PRO A 101 5.89 18.65 12.12
C PRO A 101 5.85 19.73 11.05
N GLU A 102 6.35 20.91 11.40
CA GLU A 102 6.43 22.05 10.47
C GLU A 102 7.21 21.68 9.21
N GLY A 103 6.66 21.99 8.03
CA GLY A 103 7.31 21.73 6.74
C GLY A 103 7.03 20.34 6.15
N LEU A 104 6.33 19.48 6.88
CA LEU A 104 5.76 18.24 6.34
C LEU A 104 4.27 18.42 6.07
N THR A 105 3.76 17.60 5.17
CA THR A 105 2.37 17.65 4.74
C THR A 105 1.65 16.36 5.09
N GLU A 106 0.33 16.39 5.05
CA GLU A 106 -0.50 15.19 5.22
C GLU A 106 -0.15 14.09 4.20
N LYS A 107 0.42 14.45 3.05
CA LYS A 107 0.90 13.47 2.06
C LYS A 107 2.09 12.66 2.54
N ASP A 108 2.72 13.02 3.66
CA ASP A 108 3.89 12.35 4.22
C ASP A 108 3.53 11.31 5.28
N VAL A 109 2.30 11.33 5.82
CA VAL A 109 1.84 10.39 6.86
C VAL A 109 1.69 8.96 6.32
N TYR A 110 2.08 7.93 7.06
CA TYR A 110 1.96 6.53 6.65
C TYR A 110 1.59 5.65 7.84
N ILE A 111 1.05 4.46 7.59
CA ILE A 111 0.85 3.48 8.65
C ILE A 111 2.08 2.59 8.73
N ALA A 112 2.57 2.36 9.95
CA ALA A 112 3.63 1.41 10.23
C ALA A 112 3.11 0.25 11.09
N CYS A 113 3.66 -0.93 10.86
CA CYS A 113 3.48 -2.12 11.69
C CYS A 113 4.61 -2.21 12.72
N TYR A 114 4.32 -2.56 13.96
CA TYR A 114 5.33 -2.90 14.97
C TYR A 114 5.33 -4.39 15.26
N GLU A 115 6.41 -5.05 14.86
CA GLU A 115 6.65 -6.48 15.04
C GLU A 115 8.14 -6.71 15.35
N ASP A 116 8.47 -7.75 16.14
CA ASP A 116 9.84 -8.10 16.48
C ASP A 116 10.71 -6.95 17.03
N GLY A 117 10.09 -6.01 17.74
CA GLY A 117 10.79 -4.89 18.36
C GLY A 117 11.06 -3.68 17.45
N LYS A 118 10.60 -3.72 16.20
CA LYS A 118 10.86 -2.68 15.19
C LYS A 118 9.58 -2.20 14.51
N TRP A 119 9.59 -0.96 14.05
CA TRP A 119 8.55 -0.43 13.18
C TRP A 119 8.92 -0.64 11.71
N GLU A 120 8.00 -1.17 10.93
CA GLU A 120 8.11 -1.32 9.49
C GLU A 120 7.00 -0.51 8.80
N MET A 121 7.39 0.42 7.93
CA MET A 121 6.45 1.19 7.10
C MET A 121 5.69 0.27 6.15
N LEU A 122 4.36 0.36 6.15
CA LEU A 122 3.51 -0.29 5.17
C LEU A 122 3.49 0.53 3.88
N ARG A 123 3.87 -0.10 2.77
CA ARG A 123 4.09 0.58 1.48
C ARG A 123 2.81 1.07 0.82
N TYR A 124 1.71 0.32 0.96
CA TYR A 124 0.42 0.76 0.43
C TYR A 124 -0.13 1.88 1.33
N LYS A 125 -0.44 3.01 0.70
CA LYS A 125 -0.88 4.22 1.37
C LYS A 125 -1.85 4.97 0.48
N GLN A 126 -3.03 5.25 1.02
CA GLN A 126 -4.00 6.17 0.45
C GLN A 126 -4.33 7.21 1.52
N VAL A 127 -3.96 8.46 1.29
CA VAL A 127 -4.24 9.58 2.19
C VAL A 127 -5.45 10.34 1.68
N ASP A 128 -6.42 10.53 2.56
CA ASP A 128 -7.56 11.43 2.37
C ASP A 128 -7.36 12.65 3.26
N THR A 129 -6.94 13.76 2.66
CA THR A 129 -6.65 15.02 3.38
C THR A 129 -7.90 15.81 3.73
N GLU A 130 -9.07 15.46 3.19
CA GLU A 130 -10.34 16.08 3.58
C GLU A 130 -10.87 15.45 4.87
N ARG A 131 -10.67 14.14 5.02
CA ARG A 131 -11.09 13.36 6.18
C ARG A 131 -10.00 13.15 7.23
N HIS A 132 -8.77 13.53 6.92
CA HIS A 132 -7.58 13.32 7.73
C HIS A 132 -7.38 11.82 8.09
N GLU A 133 -7.46 10.99 7.05
CA GLU A 133 -7.40 9.54 7.13
C GLU A 133 -6.26 8.99 6.26
N VAL A 134 -5.58 7.96 6.76
CA VAL A 134 -4.65 7.16 5.98
C VAL A 134 -5.12 5.72 5.96
N THR A 135 -5.19 5.15 4.76
CA THR A 135 -5.58 3.75 4.53
C THR A 135 -4.38 2.96 4.03
N THR A 136 -4.16 1.81 4.64
CA THR A 136 -3.19 0.81 4.22
C THR A 136 -3.86 -0.56 4.06
N ARG A 137 -3.07 -1.58 3.71
CA ARG A 137 -3.49 -2.98 3.69
C ARG A 137 -2.64 -3.80 4.64
N ILE A 138 -3.29 -4.66 5.40
CA ILE A 138 -2.67 -5.54 6.38
C ILE A 138 -3.06 -6.99 6.09
N ASP A 139 -2.11 -7.91 6.23
CA ASP A 139 -2.27 -9.34 5.98
C ASP A 139 -2.14 -10.20 7.25
N HIS A 140 -1.93 -9.56 8.40
CA HIS A 140 -1.93 -10.19 9.71
C HIS A 140 -2.40 -9.20 10.79
N PHE A 141 -2.56 -9.69 12.02
CA PHE A 141 -2.75 -8.84 13.18
C PHE A 141 -1.41 -8.52 13.85
N ALA A 142 -1.23 -7.23 14.16
CA ALA A 142 -0.07 -6.68 14.85
C ALA A 142 -0.44 -5.33 15.48
N ARG A 143 0.57 -4.59 15.94
CA ARG A 143 0.41 -3.20 16.36
C ARG A 143 0.59 -2.26 15.18
N TYR A 144 -0.33 -1.32 15.00
CA TYR A 144 -0.28 -0.34 13.93
C TYR A 144 -0.38 1.08 14.46
N ALA A 145 0.34 2.00 13.81
CA ALA A 145 0.29 3.42 14.15
C ALA A 145 0.47 4.29 12.91
N VAL A 146 -0.07 5.50 12.94
CA VAL A 146 0.25 6.53 11.96
C VAL A 146 1.57 7.19 12.36
N LEU A 147 2.55 7.12 11.45
CA LEU A 147 3.84 7.78 11.58
C LEU A 147 3.99 8.84 10.49
N ILE A 148 4.87 9.80 10.74
CA ILE A 148 5.35 10.77 9.77
C ILE A 148 6.86 10.87 9.91
N PRO A 149 7.64 11.12 8.84
CA PRO A 149 9.07 11.32 8.98
C PRO A 149 9.38 12.46 9.97
N SER A 150 10.45 12.34 10.74
CA SER A 150 11.03 13.49 11.42
C SER A 150 11.71 14.35 10.36
N LYS A 151 11.60 15.68 10.50
CA LYS A 151 12.23 16.69 9.62
C LYS A 151 13.77 16.48 9.47
N GLU A 152 14.34 15.60 10.29
CA GLU A 152 15.73 15.13 10.29
C GLU A 152 15.89 13.65 9.88
N SER A 153 15.10 13.16 8.92
CA SER A 153 15.82 12.42 7.88
C SER A 153 16.75 13.47 7.27
N THR A 154 18.04 13.43 7.62
CA THR A 154 19.06 14.06 6.78
C THR A 154 18.63 13.82 5.35
N PRO A 155 18.54 14.85 4.49
CA PRO A 155 18.40 14.58 3.08
C PRO A 155 19.52 13.57 2.79
N ILE A 156 19.19 12.45 2.13
CA ILE A 156 20.16 11.87 1.19
C ILE A 156 20.73 13.11 0.52
N PRO A 157 22.03 13.43 0.71
CA PRO A 157 22.55 14.78 0.51
C PRO A 157 21.92 15.30 -0.76
N ALA A 158 21.15 16.39 -0.64
CA ALA A 158 20.56 17.03 -1.79
C ALA A 158 21.68 17.09 -2.82
N PRO A 159 21.51 16.54 -4.04
CA PRO A 159 22.55 16.69 -5.03
C PRO A 159 22.82 18.19 -5.08
N GLU A 160 24.08 18.55 -4.86
CA GLU A 160 24.51 19.94 -4.98
C GLU A 160 23.82 20.54 -6.21
N PRO A 161 23.27 21.76 -6.14
CA PRO A 161 22.66 22.39 -7.30
C PRO A 161 23.70 22.44 -8.42
N GLY A 162 23.64 21.45 -9.31
CA GLY A 162 24.77 21.08 -10.14
C GLY A 162 24.82 19.61 -10.59
N THR A 163 24.20 18.66 -9.88
CA THR A 163 24.20 17.25 -10.32
C THR A 163 22.80 16.74 -10.59
N THR A 164 22.43 16.70 -11.86
CA THR A 164 21.28 15.92 -12.35
C THR A 164 21.51 14.47 -11.91
N SER A 165 20.80 13.99 -10.89
CA SER A 165 20.84 12.57 -10.53
C SER A 165 20.21 11.78 -11.67
N VAL A 166 21.06 11.28 -12.56
CA VAL A 166 20.64 10.58 -13.77
C VAL A 166 19.87 9.33 -13.35
N VAL A 167 18.59 9.26 -13.71
CA VAL A 167 17.79 8.05 -13.53
C VAL A 167 18.43 6.93 -14.35
N ASP A 168 18.90 5.88 -13.66
CA ASP A 168 19.52 4.73 -14.31
C ASP A 168 18.47 3.91 -15.06
N ARG A 169 17.34 3.67 -14.40
CA ARG A 169 16.26 2.85 -14.95
C ARG A 169 14.91 3.16 -14.33
N VAL A 170 13.85 3.01 -15.11
CA VAL A 170 12.47 2.95 -14.62
C VAL A 170 11.91 1.56 -14.92
N ASP A 171 11.42 0.84 -13.91
CA ASP A 171 10.75 -0.44 -14.09
C ASP A 171 9.24 -0.27 -13.95
N VAL A 172 8.51 -0.53 -15.05
CA VAL A 172 7.06 -0.57 -15.07
C VAL A 172 6.64 -2.02 -14.83
N VAL A 173 6.00 -2.30 -13.71
CA VAL A 173 5.62 -3.67 -13.34
C VAL A 173 4.11 -3.72 -13.15
N TYR A 174 3.45 -4.45 -14.04
CA TYR A 174 2.04 -4.75 -13.93
C TYR A 174 1.85 -6.12 -13.30
N PHE A 175 1.22 -6.16 -12.15
CA PHE A 175 0.79 -7.40 -11.53
C PHE A 175 -0.63 -7.74 -11.97
N HIS A 176 -0.95 -9.02 -12.05
CA HIS A 176 -2.30 -9.52 -12.34
C HIS A 176 -2.57 -10.82 -11.58
N ARG A 177 -3.84 -11.19 -11.46
CA ARG A 177 -4.25 -12.54 -11.01
C ARG A 177 -4.18 -13.54 -12.16
N THR A 178 -4.15 -14.84 -11.89
CA THR A 178 -4.22 -15.90 -12.93
C THR A 178 -5.52 -15.79 -13.73
N ASN A 179 -6.63 -15.60 -13.03
CA ASN A 179 -7.94 -15.38 -13.65
C ASN A 179 -8.18 -13.88 -13.84
N ARG A 180 -8.12 -13.43 -15.09
CA ARG A 180 -8.09 -12.01 -15.43
C ARG A 180 -9.46 -11.49 -15.85
N CYS A 181 -9.87 -10.41 -15.20
CA CYS A 181 -11.08 -9.68 -15.50
C CYS A 181 -10.92 -8.82 -16.77
N ARG A 182 -12.03 -8.39 -17.40
CA ARG A 182 -11.98 -7.53 -18.59
C ARG A 182 -11.18 -6.24 -18.37
N SER A 183 -11.36 -5.57 -17.21
CA SER A 183 -10.59 -4.37 -16.86
C SER A 183 -9.11 -4.67 -16.60
N CYS A 184 -8.78 -5.86 -16.09
CA CYS A 184 -7.41 -6.34 -15.90
C CYS A 184 -6.69 -6.52 -17.26
N ILE A 185 -7.39 -7.06 -18.25
CA ILE A 185 -6.87 -7.23 -19.61
C ILE A 185 -6.74 -5.87 -20.30
N TYR A 186 -7.75 -5.00 -20.12
CA TYR A 186 -7.72 -3.63 -20.62
C TYR A 186 -6.52 -2.85 -20.08
N ALA A 187 -6.28 -2.88 -18.77
CA ALA A 187 -5.20 -2.16 -18.13
C ALA A 187 -3.83 -2.60 -18.67
N GLU A 188 -3.55 -3.91 -18.74
CA GLU A 188 -2.27 -4.37 -19.30
C GLU A 188 -2.11 -3.99 -20.77
N THR A 189 -3.17 -4.15 -21.57
CA THR A 189 -3.16 -3.76 -22.99
C THR A 189 -2.86 -2.28 -23.14
N GLY A 190 -3.53 -1.42 -22.37
CA GLY A 190 -3.30 0.02 -22.37
C GLY A 190 -1.88 0.41 -21.92
N ILE A 191 -1.34 -0.29 -20.91
CA ILE A 191 0.04 -0.08 -20.46
C ILE A 191 1.01 -0.44 -21.58
N ARG A 192 0.91 -1.65 -22.16
CA ARG A 192 1.76 -2.10 -23.27
C ARG A 192 1.69 -1.12 -24.45
N TYR A 193 0.47 -0.75 -24.86
CA TYR A 193 0.27 0.22 -25.94
C TYR A 193 0.96 1.56 -25.65
N THR A 194 0.83 2.10 -24.43
CA THR A 194 1.45 3.36 -24.04
C THR A 194 2.99 3.26 -24.12
N LEU A 195 3.55 2.19 -23.60
CA LEU A 195 4.99 1.93 -23.60
C LEU A 195 5.54 1.80 -25.02
N GLU A 196 4.89 0.97 -25.85
CA GLU A 196 5.26 0.72 -27.23
C GLU A 196 5.06 1.93 -28.14
N THR A 197 4.15 2.85 -27.79
CA THR A 197 3.90 4.05 -28.60
C THR A 197 4.85 5.19 -28.25
N TYR A 198 5.10 5.44 -26.97
CA TYR A 198 5.75 6.66 -26.51
C TYR A 198 7.16 6.47 -25.95
N PHE A 199 7.56 5.25 -25.58
CA PHE A 199 8.82 4.98 -24.89
C PHE A 199 9.71 3.93 -25.57
N GLN A 200 9.58 3.75 -26.89
CA GLN A 200 10.37 2.74 -27.62
C GLN A 200 11.89 2.94 -27.46
N LYS A 201 12.35 4.20 -27.38
CA LYS A 201 13.78 4.52 -27.25
C LYS A 201 14.30 4.08 -25.89
N GLU A 202 13.53 4.33 -24.84
CA GLU A 202 13.84 4.00 -23.45
C GLU A 202 13.75 2.50 -23.21
N LEU A 203 12.77 1.82 -23.82
CA LEU A 203 12.68 0.36 -23.83
C LEU A 203 13.90 -0.26 -24.53
N SER A 204 14.28 0.28 -25.70
CA SER A 204 15.40 -0.25 -26.49
C SER A 204 16.75 -0.02 -25.82
N SER A 205 16.91 1.09 -25.07
CA SER A 205 18.13 1.37 -24.32
C SER A 205 18.21 0.66 -22.98
N GLY A 206 17.11 0.04 -22.52
CA GLY A 206 16.99 -0.55 -21.19
C GLY A 206 16.79 0.47 -20.07
N LYS A 207 16.63 1.76 -20.40
CA LYS A 207 16.30 2.83 -19.45
C LYS A 207 14.87 2.71 -18.92
N LEU A 208 13.99 2.03 -19.66
CA LEU A 208 12.66 1.65 -19.22
C LEU A 208 12.50 0.13 -19.38
N THR A 209 11.97 -0.56 -18.38
CA THR A 209 11.62 -1.98 -18.50
C THR A 209 10.14 -2.19 -18.23
N PHE A 210 9.59 -3.27 -18.78
CA PHE A 210 8.22 -3.68 -18.50
C PHE A 210 8.12 -5.16 -18.14
N LYS A 211 7.39 -5.46 -17.06
CA LYS A 211 7.05 -6.82 -16.65
C LYS A 211 5.57 -6.95 -16.37
N SER A 212 5.00 -8.06 -16.79
CA SER A 212 3.65 -8.50 -16.41
C SER A 212 3.79 -9.76 -15.56
N VAL A 213 3.24 -9.74 -14.34
CA VAL A 213 3.56 -10.72 -13.29
C VAL A 213 2.27 -11.28 -12.68
N ASP A 214 2.13 -12.61 -12.66
CA ASP A 214 1.03 -13.26 -11.95
C ASP A 214 1.32 -13.31 -10.45
N VAL A 215 0.49 -12.66 -9.63
CA VAL A 215 0.63 -12.63 -8.16
C VAL A 215 0.37 -13.97 -7.50
N GLN A 216 -0.33 -14.88 -8.18
CA GLN A 216 -0.73 -16.18 -7.64
C GLN A 216 0.25 -17.30 -8.03
N ASP A 217 1.21 -17.01 -8.91
CA ASP A 217 2.30 -17.92 -9.25
C ASP A 217 3.37 -17.85 -8.15
N ALA A 218 3.60 -18.98 -7.46
CA ALA A 218 4.56 -19.08 -6.36
C ALA A 218 6.00 -18.73 -6.77
N SER A 219 6.37 -18.88 -8.05
CA SER A 219 7.69 -18.48 -8.55
C SER A 219 7.91 -16.96 -8.51
N ASN A 220 6.83 -16.17 -8.43
CA ASN A 220 6.87 -14.73 -8.34
C ASN A 220 6.86 -14.19 -6.89
N ALA A 221 6.85 -15.05 -5.88
CA ALA A 221 6.69 -14.63 -4.47
C ALA A 221 7.67 -13.50 -4.04
N ALA A 222 8.93 -13.55 -4.49
CA ALA A 222 9.92 -12.53 -4.15
C ALA A 222 9.60 -11.15 -4.76
N ILE A 223 9.19 -11.10 -6.03
CA ILE A 223 8.83 -9.84 -6.70
C ILE A 223 7.48 -9.32 -6.21
N VAL A 224 6.54 -10.22 -5.96
CA VAL A 224 5.23 -9.90 -5.36
C VAL A 224 5.44 -9.26 -3.99
N LYS A 225 6.27 -9.85 -3.12
CA LYS A 225 6.64 -9.29 -1.81
C LYS A 225 7.38 -7.95 -1.94
N LYS A 226 8.34 -7.84 -2.86
CA LYS A 226 9.11 -6.59 -3.08
C LYS A 226 8.20 -5.40 -3.39
N TYR A 227 7.21 -5.60 -4.25
CA TYR A 227 6.29 -4.54 -4.67
C TYR A 227 5.05 -4.43 -3.76
N GLY A 228 4.84 -5.38 -2.85
CA GLY A 228 3.60 -5.47 -2.06
C GLY A 228 2.36 -5.70 -2.94
N ALA A 229 2.54 -6.36 -4.09
CA ALA A 229 1.45 -6.65 -5.01
C ALA A 229 0.61 -7.82 -4.50
N TYR A 230 -0.69 -7.78 -4.68
CA TYR A 230 -1.58 -8.88 -4.22
C TYR A 230 -2.81 -9.06 -5.13
N THR A 231 -3.00 -8.16 -6.10
CA THR A 231 -4.03 -8.25 -7.13
C THR A 231 -3.52 -7.61 -8.43
N SER A 232 -4.42 -7.34 -9.38
CA SER A 232 -4.09 -6.54 -10.54
C SER A 232 -3.72 -5.12 -10.13
N GLN A 233 -2.47 -4.71 -10.31
CA GLN A 233 -1.92 -3.41 -9.90
C GLN A 233 -0.79 -2.98 -10.84
N LEU A 234 -0.62 -1.67 -11.05
CA LEU A 234 0.49 -1.12 -11.81
C LEU A 234 1.45 -0.41 -10.87
N PHE A 235 2.73 -0.74 -10.95
CA PHE A 235 3.78 -0.03 -10.25
C PHE A 235 4.78 0.60 -11.21
N ILE A 236 5.32 1.74 -10.80
CA ILE A 236 6.47 2.38 -11.45
C ILE A 236 7.57 2.49 -10.41
N ASN A 237 8.70 1.83 -10.67
CA ASN A 237 9.88 1.85 -9.82
C ASN A 237 10.97 2.70 -10.47
N THR A 238 11.37 3.80 -9.83
CA THR A 238 12.52 4.60 -10.28
C THR A 238 13.78 4.13 -9.57
N VAL A 239 14.79 3.74 -10.35
CA VAL A 239 16.07 3.21 -9.86
C VAL A 239 17.17 4.25 -10.08
N ILE A 240 17.84 4.63 -8.99
CA ILE A 240 18.99 5.55 -8.98
C ILE A 240 20.05 4.94 -8.05
N GLY A 241 21.13 4.42 -8.63
CA GLY A 241 22.13 3.59 -7.95
C GLY A 241 21.46 2.40 -7.28
N ASP A 242 21.68 2.28 -5.96
CA ASP A 242 21.08 1.24 -5.12
C ASP A 242 19.71 1.64 -4.54
N THR A 243 19.20 2.83 -4.86
CA THR A 243 17.93 3.34 -4.34
C THR A 243 16.78 3.05 -5.31
N GLU A 244 15.71 2.45 -4.78
CA GLU A 244 14.48 2.17 -5.50
C GLU A 244 13.31 3.00 -4.94
N ARG A 245 12.53 3.62 -5.82
CA ARG A 245 11.33 4.39 -5.48
C ARG A 245 10.13 3.79 -6.20
N ILE A 246 9.41 2.92 -5.51
CA ILE A 246 8.26 2.20 -6.05
C ILE A 246 6.97 2.98 -5.75
N GLU A 247 6.24 3.35 -6.80
CA GLU A 247 4.94 4.01 -6.75
C GLU A 247 3.83 3.05 -7.24
N ASP A 248 2.74 2.87 -6.48
CA ASP A 248 1.51 2.19 -6.91
C ASP A 248 0.61 3.19 -7.68
N VAL A 249 0.45 2.98 -8.98
CA VAL A 249 -0.28 3.87 -9.89
C VAL A 249 -1.75 3.47 -9.93
N THR A 250 -2.46 3.76 -8.84
CA THR A 250 -3.87 3.39 -8.67
C THR A 250 -4.82 4.17 -9.58
N GLU A 251 -4.42 5.34 -10.09
CA GLU A 251 -5.29 6.23 -10.87
C GLU A 251 -5.73 5.63 -12.22
N ILE A 252 -4.99 4.64 -12.74
CA ILE A 252 -5.31 4.00 -14.03
C ILE A 252 -6.71 3.39 -14.05
N TRP A 253 -7.21 2.96 -12.88
CA TRP A 253 -8.51 2.29 -12.76
C TRP A 253 -9.68 3.26 -12.99
N LEU A 254 -9.47 4.57 -12.83
CA LEU A 254 -10.48 5.60 -13.11
C LEU A 254 -10.75 5.77 -14.60
N PHE A 255 -9.83 5.31 -15.46
CA PHE A 255 -9.85 5.55 -16.90
C PHE A 255 -10.09 4.29 -17.74
N ILE A 256 -10.61 3.22 -17.12
CA ILE A 256 -10.95 2.00 -17.85
C ILE A 256 -12.06 2.29 -18.88
N GLY A 257 -11.79 1.96 -20.14
CA GLY A 257 -12.68 2.23 -21.28
C GLY A 257 -12.49 3.61 -21.92
N ASN A 258 -11.54 4.42 -21.43
CA ASN A 258 -11.12 5.67 -22.05
C ASN A 258 -9.62 5.60 -22.40
N ASP A 259 -9.34 5.14 -23.62
CA ASP A 259 -7.98 4.83 -24.07
C ASP A 259 -7.05 6.06 -24.00
N GLU A 260 -7.55 7.23 -24.39
CA GLU A 260 -6.76 8.47 -24.41
C GLU A 260 -6.37 8.90 -22.98
N ALA A 261 -7.33 8.93 -22.06
CA ALA A 261 -7.08 9.32 -20.68
C ALA A 261 -6.20 8.30 -19.95
N PHE A 262 -6.42 7.00 -20.18
CA PHE A 262 -5.58 5.94 -19.64
C PHE A 262 -4.12 6.08 -20.11
N CYS A 263 -3.92 6.24 -21.42
CA CYS A 263 -2.59 6.44 -22.00
C CYS A 263 -1.92 7.70 -21.46
N HIS A 264 -2.68 8.79 -21.31
CA HIS A 264 -2.17 10.04 -20.76
C HIS A 264 -1.63 9.85 -19.34
N VAL A 265 -2.38 9.19 -18.45
CA VAL A 265 -1.96 8.96 -17.06
C VAL A 265 -0.70 8.11 -16.98
N VAL A 266 -0.69 6.97 -17.67
CA VAL A 266 0.48 6.08 -17.68
C VAL A 266 1.71 6.80 -18.23
N ARG A 267 1.56 7.51 -19.36
CA ARG A 267 2.65 8.28 -19.98
C ARG A 267 3.19 9.36 -19.06
N THR A 268 2.31 10.14 -18.44
CA THR A 268 2.71 11.24 -17.55
C THR A 268 3.48 10.73 -16.33
N LYS A 269 3.03 9.62 -15.72
CA LYS A 269 3.72 9.02 -14.58
C LYS A 269 5.11 8.48 -14.96
N ILE A 270 5.23 7.80 -16.09
CA ILE A 270 6.52 7.28 -16.58
C ILE A 270 7.46 8.41 -16.98
N ALA A 271 6.99 9.43 -17.69
CA ALA A 271 7.80 10.58 -18.09
C ALA A 271 8.38 11.30 -16.86
N LYS A 272 7.54 11.54 -15.84
CA LYS A 272 7.97 12.10 -14.56
C LYS A 272 9.04 11.22 -13.88
N ALA A 273 8.86 9.90 -13.89
CA ALA A 273 9.85 8.97 -13.33
C ALA A 273 11.19 9.01 -14.09
N LEU A 274 11.17 9.18 -15.41
CA LEU A 274 12.37 9.26 -16.26
C LEU A 274 13.12 10.59 -16.15
N GLU A 275 12.42 11.67 -15.86
CA GLU A 275 12.99 13.01 -15.63
C GLU A 275 13.71 13.12 -14.27
N GLY A 276 13.38 12.22 -13.33
CA GLY A 276 13.88 12.25 -11.96
C GLY A 276 13.03 13.19 -11.08
N ALA A 277 13.11 13.02 -9.76
CA ALA A 277 12.47 13.95 -8.82
C ALA A 277 13.22 15.30 -8.90
N GLY A 278 12.71 16.22 -9.72
CA GLY A 278 13.00 17.64 -9.62
C GLY A 278 12.35 18.26 -8.39
#